data_AF-A0A831QJB9-F1
#
_entry.id   AF-A0A831QJB9-F1
#
_cell.length_a   1.000
_cell.length_b   1.000
_cell.length_c   1.000
_cell.angle_alpha   90.00
_cell.angle_beta   90.00
_cell.angle_gamma   90.00
#
_symmetry.space_group_name_H-M   'P 1'
#
loop_
_entity.id
_entity.type
_entity.pdbx_description
1 polymer ?
#
loop_
_entity_poly.entity_id
_entity_poly.type
_entity_poly.pdbx_seq_one_letter_code
_entity_poly.pdbx_strand_id
1 'polypeptide(L)'
;MNMEQRRKERLDRGIKVRTDSIYALMSVRELAYLTLPRLVLIVGMLILPLVMPGMYWQRVVSIVCIYAILALSFDFLAHFVGLVSLGGAFFIGVGGYITAILNTSLGMPPLLSVPIAAVAGGLICTLLLLPCLPLRGVYFAIVTLMYPLAMGRIIEALDIFGGTDGIMGLESLPNRWVEQY
;
A
#
# COMPACT_ATOMS: atom_id res chain seq x y z
N MET A 1 -8.43 8.39 -54.13
CA MET A 1 -8.71 9.07 -52.84
C MET A 1 -8.88 10.56 -53.07
N ASN A 2 -10.06 11.06 -52.73
CA ASN A 2 -10.45 12.46 -52.95
C ASN A 2 -9.74 13.41 -51.98
N MET A 3 -9.52 14.68 -52.36
CA MET A 3 -8.79 15.66 -51.52
C MET A 3 -9.44 15.89 -50.15
N GLU A 4 -10.78 15.86 -50.09
CA GLU A 4 -11.54 15.93 -48.84
C GLU A 4 -11.31 14.74 -47.91
N GLN A 5 -11.19 13.52 -48.46
CA GLN A 5 -10.91 12.32 -47.65
C GLN A 5 -9.56 12.42 -46.96
N ARG A 6 -8.53 12.87 -47.68
CA ARG A 6 -7.18 13.08 -47.10
C ARG A 6 -7.18 14.15 -46.02
N ARG A 7 -8.06 15.16 -46.12
CA ARG A 7 -8.18 16.22 -45.12
C ARG A 7 -8.84 15.71 -43.85
N LYS A 8 -9.89 14.90 -43.97
CA LYS A 8 -10.54 14.23 -42.82
C LYS A 8 -9.61 13.24 -42.12
N GLU A 9 -8.89 12.39 -42.85
CA GLU A 9 -7.93 11.45 -42.27
C GLU A 9 -6.85 12.13 -41.43
N ARG A 10 -6.33 13.29 -41.86
CA ARG A 10 -5.32 14.03 -41.09
C ARG A 10 -5.86 14.58 -39.77
N LEU A 11 -7.12 15.00 -39.75
CA LEU A 11 -7.79 15.48 -38.54
C LEU A 11 -8.09 14.33 -37.57
N ASP A 12 -8.64 13.23 -38.07
CA ASP A 12 -8.97 12.05 -37.27
C ASP A 12 -7.75 11.42 -36.60
N ARG A 13 -6.60 11.39 -37.30
CA ARG A 13 -5.34 10.89 -36.73
C ARG A 13 -4.90 11.71 -35.51
N GLY A 14 -5.05 13.03 -35.56
CA GLY A 14 -4.67 13.92 -34.47
C GLY A 14 -5.58 13.80 -33.25
N ILE A 15 -6.87 13.55 -33.48
CA ILE A 15 -7.85 13.28 -32.43
C ILE A 15 -7.55 11.91 -31.81
N LYS A 16 -7.49 10.86 -32.62
CA LYS A 16 -7.25 9.48 -32.16
C LYS A 16 -6.00 9.34 -31.26
N VAL A 17 -4.88 9.95 -31.65
CA VAL A 17 -3.64 9.93 -30.85
C VAL A 17 -3.79 10.58 -29.48
N ARG A 18 -4.66 11.59 -29.32
CA ARG A 18 -4.92 12.24 -28.02
C ARG A 18 -6.03 11.57 -27.22
N THR A 19 -6.89 10.81 -27.89
CA THR A 19 -8.11 10.26 -27.30
C THR A 19 -7.94 8.80 -26.88
N ASP A 20 -7.05 8.03 -27.52
CA ASP A 20 -6.80 6.61 -27.23
C ASP A 20 -6.32 6.35 -25.78
N SER A 21 -5.75 7.35 -25.10
CA SER A 21 -5.33 7.27 -23.69
C SER A 21 -6.43 7.66 -22.68
N ILE A 22 -7.55 8.22 -23.16
CA ILE A 22 -8.67 8.65 -22.32
C ILE A 22 -9.62 7.46 -22.17
N TYR A 23 -9.40 6.66 -21.12
CA TYR A 23 -10.28 5.55 -20.73
C TYR A 23 -11.76 5.95 -20.63
N ALA A 24 -12.05 7.23 -20.40
CA ALA A 24 -13.41 7.77 -20.31
C ALA A 24 -14.21 7.76 -21.63
N LEU A 25 -13.58 7.47 -22.78
CA LEU A 25 -14.24 7.38 -24.09
C LEU A 25 -14.40 5.93 -24.59
N MET A 26 -13.90 4.94 -23.85
CA MET A 26 -14.07 3.54 -24.20
C MET A 26 -15.47 3.03 -23.86
N SER A 27 -15.98 2.13 -24.68
CA SER A 27 -17.25 1.46 -24.43
C SER A 27 -17.16 0.63 -23.14
N VAL A 28 -18.26 0.51 -22.39
CA VAL A 28 -18.33 -0.26 -21.12
C VAL A 28 -17.79 -1.69 -21.26
N ARG A 29 -17.90 -2.26 -22.47
CA ARG A 29 -17.37 -3.60 -22.82
C ARG A 29 -15.85 -3.64 -22.93
N GLU A 30 -15.22 -2.60 -23.46
CA GLU A 30 -13.76 -2.49 -23.59
C GLU A 30 -13.12 -2.21 -22.23
N LEU A 31 -13.73 -1.31 -21.44
CA LEU A 31 -13.33 -1.07 -20.07
C LEU A 31 -13.43 -2.34 -19.22
N ALA A 32 -14.52 -3.09 -19.38
CA ALA A 32 -14.71 -4.38 -18.72
C ALA A 32 -13.60 -5.36 -19.13
N TYR A 33 -13.30 -5.53 -20.42
CA TYR A 33 -12.28 -6.48 -20.89
C TYR A 33 -10.87 -6.17 -20.34
N LEU A 34 -10.52 -4.88 -20.21
CA LEU A 34 -9.24 -4.43 -19.65
C LEU A 34 -9.15 -4.56 -18.11
N THR A 35 -10.26 -4.35 -17.40
CA THR A 35 -10.28 -4.31 -15.92
C THR A 35 -10.68 -5.64 -15.28
N LEU A 36 -11.46 -6.48 -15.98
CA LEU A 36 -11.94 -7.79 -15.49
C LEU A 36 -10.81 -8.70 -15.00
N PRO A 37 -9.72 -8.94 -15.75
CA PRO A 37 -8.68 -9.87 -15.31
C PRO A 37 -8.04 -9.41 -13.99
N ARG A 38 -7.85 -8.10 -13.84
CA ARG A 38 -7.28 -7.50 -12.62
C ARG A 38 -8.26 -7.61 -11.45
N LEU A 39 -9.54 -7.30 -11.67
CA LEU A 39 -10.59 -7.41 -10.67
C LEU A 39 -10.79 -8.86 -10.22
N VAL A 40 -10.80 -9.82 -11.14
CA VAL A 40 -10.91 -11.25 -10.83
C VAL A 40 -9.76 -11.71 -9.94
N LEU A 41 -8.54 -11.25 -10.21
CA LEU A 41 -7.37 -11.59 -9.40
C LEU A 41 -7.47 -10.98 -7.98
N ILE A 42 -7.85 -9.70 -7.87
CA ILE A 42 -8.02 -9.01 -6.58
C ILE A 42 -9.14 -9.67 -5.75
N VAL A 43 -10.31 -9.87 -6.35
CA VAL A 43 -11.46 -10.49 -5.69
C VAL A 43 -11.16 -11.94 -5.32
N GLY A 44 -10.48 -12.69 -6.20
CA GLY A 44 -10.03 -14.05 -5.93
C GLY A 44 -9.09 -14.11 -4.72
N MET A 45 -8.12 -13.19 -4.61
CA MET A 45 -7.22 -13.12 -3.46
C MET A 45 -7.93 -12.73 -2.16
N LEU A 46 -8.92 -11.83 -2.21
CA LEU A 46 -9.69 -11.44 -1.03
C LEU A 46 -10.63 -12.54 -0.52
N ILE A 47 -11.11 -13.41 -1.42
CA ILE A 47 -11.99 -14.54 -1.08
C ILE A 47 -11.18 -15.76 -0.59
N LEU A 48 -9.95 -15.92 -1.05
CA LEU A 48 -9.05 -17.02 -0.70
C LEU A 48 -8.93 -17.29 0.83
N PRO A 49 -8.74 -16.29 1.72
CA PRO A 49 -8.67 -16.54 3.16
C PRO A 49 -10.02 -16.96 3.77
N LEU A 50 -11.15 -16.64 3.14
CA LEU A 50 -12.50 -17.02 3.59
C LEU A 50 -12.85 -18.47 3.23
N VAL A 51 -12.27 -18.99 2.15
CA VAL A 51 -12.62 -20.32 1.61
C VAL A 51 -11.64 -21.41 2.09
N MET A 52 -10.39 -21.07 2.40
CA MET A 52 -9.40 -22.05 2.83
C MET A 52 -9.56 -22.49 4.29
N PRO A 53 -9.74 -23.80 4.56
CA PRO A 53 -9.76 -24.31 5.93
C PRO A 53 -8.33 -24.43 6.49
N GLY A 54 -8.01 -23.66 7.53
CA GLY A 54 -6.79 -23.83 8.32
C GLY A 54 -6.08 -22.52 8.67
N MET A 55 -5.74 -22.37 9.96
CA MET A 55 -5.08 -21.18 10.53
C MET A 55 -3.75 -20.83 9.84
N TYR A 56 -3.00 -21.84 9.39
CA TYR A 56 -1.73 -21.61 8.69
C TYR A 56 -1.92 -20.92 7.34
N TRP A 57 -2.80 -21.46 6.48
CA TRP A 57 -3.04 -20.91 5.14
C TRP A 57 -3.69 -19.54 5.19
N GLN A 58 -4.57 -19.31 6.16
CA GLN A 58 -5.10 -17.98 6.46
C GLN A 58 -3.98 -16.99 6.79
N ARG A 59 -3.08 -17.32 7.72
CA ARG A 59 -1.92 -16.49 8.07
C ARG A 59 -1.07 -16.15 6.84
N VAL A 60 -0.73 -17.16 6.04
CA VAL A 60 0.08 -16.98 4.83
C VAL A 60 -0.60 -16.04 3.85
N VAL A 61 -1.89 -16.23 3.57
CA VAL A 61 -2.63 -15.39 2.62
C VAL A 61 -2.71 -13.94 3.09
N SER A 62 -2.95 -13.68 4.37
CA SER A 62 -2.95 -12.28 4.85
C SER A 62 -1.59 -11.63 4.80
N ILE A 63 -0.52 -12.35 5.12
CA ILE A 63 0.85 -11.84 4.95
C ILE A 63 1.10 -11.48 3.48
N VAL A 64 0.67 -12.34 2.56
CA VAL A 64 0.74 -12.05 1.11
C VAL A 64 -0.06 -10.80 0.75
N CYS A 65 -1.28 -10.63 1.27
CA CYS A 65 -2.08 -9.43 1.03
C CYS A 65 -1.40 -8.16 1.57
N ILE A 66 -0.79 -8.21 2.76
CA ILE A 66 -0.07 -7.09 3.36
C ILE A 66 1.13 -6.71 2.48
N TYR A 67 1.95 -7.69 2.08
CA TYR A 67 3.08 -7.43 1.18
C TYR A 67 2.64 -6.99 -0.22
N ALA A 68 1.49 -7.44 -0.72
CA ALA A 68 0.93 -6.97 -1.98
C ALA A 68 0.58 -5.48 -1.92
N ILE A 69 -0.06 -5.02 -0.84
CA ILE A 69 -0.35 -3.59 -0.63
C ILE A 69 0.95 -2.78 -0.55
N LEU A 70 1.97 -3.31 0.15
CA LEU A 70 3.29 -2.67 0.21
C LEU A 70 3.95 -2.57 -1.17
N ALA A 71 3.92 -3.66 -1.95
CA ALA A 71 4.48 -3.71 -3.29
C ALA A 71 3.76 -2.74 -4.25
N LEU A 72 2.43 -2.66 -4.17
CA LEU A 72 1.64 -1.67 -4.94
C LEU A 72 1.99 -0.24 -4.55
N SER A 73 2.19 0.03 -3.25
CA SER A 73 2.60 1.35 -2.77
C SER A 73 4.00 1.73 -3.28
N PHE A 74 4.92 0.76 -3.30
CA PHE A 74 6.26 0.92 -3.85
C PHE A 74 6.23 1.16 -5.37
N ASP A 75 5.50 0.34 -6.11
CA ASP A 75 5.36 0.48 -7.57
C ASP A 75 4.70 1.81 -7.94
N PHE A 76 3.69 2.23 -7.19
CA PHE A 76 3.06 3.53 -7.40
C PHE A 76 4.08 4.68 -7.31
N LEU A 77 4.92 4.65 -6.28
CA LEU A 77 5.93 5.69 -6.07
C LEU A 77 7.05 5.63 -7.11
N ALA A 78 7.52 4.41 -7.43
CA ALA A 78 8.61 4.21 -8.38
C ALA A 78 8.19 4.53 -9.82
N HIS A 79 6.99 4.11 -10.23
CA HIS A 79 6.52 4.16 -11.61
C HIS A 79 5.84 5.49 -11.96
N PHE A 80 5.00 6.04 -11.07
CA PHE A 80 4.25 7.27 -11.37
C PHE A 80 4.94 8.54 -10.84
N VAL A 81 5.55 8.47 -9.66
CA VAL A 81 6.22 9.63 -9.04
C VAL A 81 7.70 9.69 -9.42
N GLY A 82 8.31 8.58 -9.79
CA GLY A 82 9.73 8.49 -10.14
C GLY A 82 10.66 8.49 -8.92
N LEU A 83 10.13 8.19 -7.73
CA LEU A 83 10.87 8.13 -6.48
C LEU A 83 10.92 6.70 -5.96
N VAL A 84 12.13 6.17 -5.75
CA VAL A 84 12.31 4.84 -5.17
C VAL A 84 12.44 4.99 -3.65
N SER A 85 11.41 4.58 -2.89
CA SER A 85 11.47 4.57 -1.42
C SER A 85 11.74 3.17 -0.90
N LEU A 86 12.83 3.00 -0.14
CA LEU A 86 13.19 1.74 0.51
C LEU A 86 12.84 1.73 2.01
N GLY A 87 12.12 2.75 2.48
CA GLY A 87 11.72 2.92 3.88
C GLY A 87 10.43 2.16 4.27
N GLY A 88 9.91 1.26 3.43
CA GLY A 88 8.62 0.60 3.66
C GLY A 88 8.47 -0.06 5.03
N ALA A 89 9.54 -0.67 5.55
CA ALA A 89 9.57 -1.26 6.88
C ALA A 89 9.32 -0.24 8.00
N PHE A 90 9.79 1.00 7.84
CA PHE A 90 9.53 2.07 8.80
C PHE A 90 8.06 2.48 8.80
N PHE A 91 7.45 2.64 7.63
CA PHE A 91 6.04 3.05 7.53
C PHE A 91 5.09 2.00 8.11
N ILE A 92 5.34 0.72 7.81
CA ILE A 92 4.58 -0.38 8.40
C ILE A 92 4.81 -0.44 9.91
N GLY A 93 6.06 -0.28 10.35
CA GLY A 93 6.42 -0.29 11.77
C GLY A 93 5.70 0.79 12.57
N VAL A 94 5.69 2.04 12.09
CA VAL A 94 4.99 3.15 12.75
C VAL A 94 3.49 2.86 12.91
N GLY A 95 2.83 2.38 11.85
CA GLY A 95 1.41 2.01 11.94
C GLY A 95 1.16 0.83 12.90
N GLY A 96 2.04 -0.17 12.89
CA GLY A 96 1.98 -1.32 13.78
C GLY A 96 2.14 -0.93 15.26
N TYR A 97 3.15 -0.12 15.58
CA TYR A 97 3.38 0.36 16.95
C TYR A 97 2.24 1.25 17.45
N ILE A 98 1.70 2.15 16.62
CA ILE A 98 0.53 2.97 17.01
C ILE A 98 -0.67 2.06 17.29
N THR A 99 -0.94 1.09 16.42
CA THR A 99 -2.04 0.12 16.64
C THR A 99 -1.85 -0.65 17.94
N ALA A 100 -0.62 -1.11 18.20
CA ALA A 100 -0.28 -1.85 19.40
C ALA A 100 -0.45 -1.01 20.68
N ILE A 101 0.03 0.23 20.69
CA ILE A 101 -0.13 1.14 21.83
C ILE A 101 -1.60 1.47 22.08
N LEU A 102 -2.38 1.75 21.03
CA LEU A 102 -3.82 2.01 21.16
C LEU A 102 -4.57 0.80 21.72
N ASN A 103 -4.15 -0.42 21.38
CA ASN A 103 -4.77 -1.62 21.92
C ASN A 103 -4.33 -1.90 23.37
N THR A 104 -3.03 -1.95 23.65
CA THR A 104 -2.51 -2.32 24.98
C THR A 104 -2.73 -1.23 26.03
N SER A 105 -2.60 0.05 25.68
CA SER A 105 -2.71 1.15 26.64
C SER A 105 -4.13 1.70 26.78
N LEU A 106 -4.91 1.73 25.70
CA LEU A 106 -6.27 2.31 25.71
C LEU A 106 -7.38 1.25 25.64
N GLY A 107 -7.04 -0.04 25.51
CA GLY A 107 -8.03 -1.12 25.39
C GLY A 107 -8.93 -0.98 24.17
N MET A 108 -8.51 -0.22 23.15
CA MET A 108 -9.34 0.00 21.97
C MET A 108 -9.37 -1.27 21.12
N PRO A 109 -10.56 -1.67 20.61
CA PRO A 109 -10.67 -2.85 19.77
C PRO A 109 -9.85 -2.64 18.49
N PRO A 110 -9.19 -3.69 17.95
CA PRO A 110 -8.30 -3.53 16.81
C PRO A 110 -8.99 -2.97 15.56
N LEU A 111 -10.30 -3.18 15.45
CA LEU A 111 -11.13 -2.64 14.36
C LEU A 111 -11.14 -1.11 14.31
N LEU A 112 -11.03 -0.44 15.46
CA LEU A 112 -10.96 1.02 15.57
C LEU A 112 -9.51 1.51 15.61
N SER A 113 -8.60 0.77 16.25
CA SER A 113 -7.20 1.21 16.33
C SER A 113 -6.49 1.18 14.98
N VAL A 114 -6.78 0.22 14.10
CA VAL A 114 -6.18 0.13 12.76
C VAL A 114 -6.44 1.36 11.88
N PRO A 115 -7.69 1.84 11.67
CA PRO A 115 -7.92 3.03 10.85
C PRO A 115 -7.35 4.30 11.49
N ILE A 116 -7.41 4.42 12.82
CA ILE A 116 -6.79 5.55 13.54
C ILE A 116 -5.27 5.52 13.35
N ALA A 117 -4.64 4.35 13.48
CA ALA A 117 -3.22 4.17 13.26
C ALA A 117 -2.80 4.40 11.81
N ALA A 118 -3.66 4.06 10.84
CA ALA A 118 -3.40 4.34 9.43
C ALA A 118 -3.35 5.87 9.16
N VAL A 119 -4.31 6.63 9.71
CA VAL A 119 -4.34 8.09 9.56
C VAL A 119 -3.20 8.75 10.34
N ALA A 120 -3.03 8.41 11.61
CA ALA A 120 -1.99 8.98 12.47
C ALA A 120 -0.58 8.61 11.97
N GLY A 121 -0.37 7.33 11.62
CA GLY A 121 0.87 6.84 11.04
C GLY A 121 1.16 7.47 9.69
N GLY A 122 0.14 7.64 8.84
CA GLY A 122 0.27 8.37 7.57
C GLY A 122 0.71 9.82 7.79
N LEU A 123 0.12 10.53 8.77
CA LEU A 123 0.52 11.89 9.12
C LEU A 123 1.97 11.96 9.61
N ILE A 124 2.35 11.08 10.55
CA ILE A 124 3.71 11.02 11.10
C ILE A 124 4.74 10.71 10.00
N CYS A 125 4.49 9.70 9.18
CA CYS A 125 5.38 9.33 8.08
C CYS A 125 5.48 10.46 7.04
N THR A 126 4.37 11.14 6.73
CA THR A 126 4.36 12.30 5.83
C THR A 126 5.22 13.43 6.36
N LEU A 127 5.08 13.77 7.65
CA LEU A 127 5.89 14.81 8.29
C LEU A 127 7.38 14.48 8.28
N LEU A 128 7.74 13.21 8.51
CA LEU A 128 9.13 12.75 8.49
C LEU A 128 9.73 12.70 7.09
N LEU A 129 8.94 12.38 6.07
CA LEU A 129 9.36 12.35 4.66
C LEU A 129 9.39 13.74 4.01
N LEU A 130 8.67 14.72 4.55
CA LEU A 130 8.62 16.08 4.02
C LEU A 130 10.00 16.71 3.76
N PRO A 131 10.99 16.64 4.68
CA PRO A 131 12.34 17.15 4.42
C PRO A 131 13.12 16.33 3.38
N CYS A 132 12.68 15.11 3.06
CA CYS A 132 13.35 14.23 2.10
C CYS A 132 12.86 14.43 0.65
N LEU A 133 11.70 15.05 0.45
CA LEU A 133 11.13 15.33 -0.88
C LEU A 133 12.05 16.09 -1.85
N PRO A 134 12.92 17.02 -1.43
CA PRO A 134 13.85 17.69 -2.33
C PRO A 134 14.94 16.77 -2.92
N LEU A 135 15.17 15.60 -2.31
CA LEU A 135 16.18 14.64 -2.75
C LEU A 135 15.71 13.94 -4.03
N ARG A 136 16.60 13.78 -5.00
CA ARG A 136 16.28 13.16 -6.29
C ARG A 136 17.00 11.83 -6.46
N GLY A 137 16.30 10.87 -7.08
CA GLY A 137 16.85 9.58 -7.48
C GLY A 137 17.41 8.77 -6.31
N VAL A 138 18.69 8.38 -6.41
CA VAL A 138 19.35 7.46 -5.47
C VAL A 138 19.45 8.02 -4.05
N TYR A 139 19.60 9.34 -3.89
CA TYR A 139 19.70 9.96 -2.57
C TYR A 139 18.44 9.77 -1.73
N PHE A 140 17.26 9.85 -2.37
CA PHE A 140 16.00 9.59 -1.69
C PHE A 140 15.89 8.13 -1.23
N ALA A 141 16.31 7.18 -2.07
CA ALA A 141 16.33 5.76 -1.72
C ALA A 141 17.24 5.45 -0.52
N ILE A 142 18.44 6.05 -0.48
CA ILE A 142 19.39 5.85 0.62
C ILE A 142 18.84 6.41 1.94
N VAL A 143 18.31 7.64 1.91
CA VAL A 143 17.78 8.27 3.13
C VAL A 143 16.55 7.53 3.63
N THR A 144 15.65 7.10 2.74
CA THR A 144 14.47 6.30 3.12
C THR A 144 14.85 4.94 3.73
N LEU A 145 15.91 4.29 3.24
CA LEU A 145 16.45 3.05 3.81
C LEU A 145 17.07 3.25 5.20
N MET A 146 17.62 4.44 5.48
CA MET A 146 18.19 4.75 6.80
C MET A 146 17.14 4.87 7.90
N TYR A 147 15.91 5.31 7.61
CA TYR A 147 14.85 5.42 8.63
C TYR A 147 14.58 4.12 9.41
N PRO A 148 14.26 2.98 8.76
CA PRO A 148 14.00 1.75 9.49
C PRO A 148 15.23 1.23 10.23
N LEU A 149 16.43 1.39 9.67
CA LEU A 149 17.68 0.97 10.32
C LEU A 149 17.99 1.80 11.56
N ALA A 150 17.92 3.13 11.45
CA ALA A 150 18.17 4.05 12.55
C ALA A 150 17.13 3.85 13.66
N MET A 151 15.85 3.77 13.29
CA MET A 151 14.78 3.58 14.27
C MET A 151 14.87 2.23 14.97
N GLY A 152 15.20 1.15 14.25
CA GLY A 152 15.44 -0.16 14.88
C GLY A 152 16.54 -0.09 15.94
N ARG A 153 17.65 0.61 15.66
CA ARG A 153 18.75 0.79 16.63
C ARG A 153 18.39 1.70 17.80
N ILE A 154 17.60 2.74 17.56
CA ILE A 154 17.13 3.65 18.61
C ILE A 154 16.19 2.90 19.57
N ILE A 155 15.27 2.09 19.03
CA ILE A 155 14.35 1.26 19.81
C ILE A 155 15.13 0.26 20.67
N GLU A 156 16.10 -0.43 20.07
CA GLU A 156 16.98 -1.39 20.77
C GLU A 156 17.82 -0.71 21.86
N ALA A 157 18.43 0.44 21.57
CA ALA A 157 19.33 1.12 22.50
C ALA A 157 18.63 1.79 23.68
N LEU A 158 17.40 2.29 23.49
CA LEU A 158 16.61 2.97 24.52
C LEU A 158 15.58 2.04 25.20
N ASP A 159 15.47 0.80 24.76
CA ASP A 159 14.50 -0.19 25.23
C ASP A 159 13.04 0.33 25.21
N ILE A 160 12.71 1.10 24.16
CA ILE A 160 11.38 1.69 23.99
C ILE A 160 10.51 0.69 23.20
N PHE A 161 9.19 0.71 23.39
CA PHE A 161 8.23 -0.16 22.67
C PHE A 161 8.47 -1.67 22.82
N GLY A 162 9.11 -2.08 23.92
CA GLY A 162 9.45 -3.48 24.19
C GLY A 162 10.78 -3.93 23.57
N GLY A 163 11.62 -2.99 23.13
CA GLY A 163 12.99 -3.28 22.70
C GLY A 163 13.05 -4.28 21.56
N THR A 164 13.83 -5.36 21.74
CA THR A 164 13.94 -6.46 20.76
C THR A 164 12.73 -7.38 20.73
N ASP A 165 11.97 -7.42 21.82
CA ASP A 165 10.83 -8.32 22.01
C ASP A 165 9.52 -7.73 21.45
N GLY A 166 9.46 -6.40 21.34
CA GLY A 166 8.30 -5.66 20.88
C GLY A 166 7.15 -5.62 21.90
N ILE A 167 6.00 -5.09 21.48
CA ILE A 167 4.82 -4.97 22.34
C ILE A 167 4.07 -6.32 22.35
N MET A 168 4.08 -7.00 23.49
CA MET A 168 3.35 -8.25 23.71
C MET A 168 1.96 -8.02 24.31
N GLY A 169 1.09 -9.03 24.24
CA GLY A 169 -0.22 -9.00 24.90
C GLY A 169 -1.29 -8.22 24.15
N LEU A 170 -1.21 -8.18 22.82
CA LEU A 170 -2.25 -7.59 21.98
C LEU A 170 -3.52 -8.42 22.04
N GLU A 171 -4.64 -7.78 22.33
CA GLU A 171 -5.96 -8.41 22.25
C GLU A 171 -6.26 -8.73 20.79
N SER A 172 -6.52 -10.01 20.50
CA SER A 172 -6.96 -10.43 19.18
C SER A 172 -8.39 -9.96 18.92
N LEU A 173 -8.75 -9.86 17.64
CA LEU A 173 -10.02 -9.30 17.22
C LEU A 173 -11.21 -10.12 17.79
N PRO A 174 -12.27 -9.46 18.30
CA PRO A 174 -13.30 -10.07 19.16
C PRO A 174 -14.23 -11.11 18.48
N ASN A 175 -14.06 -11.41 17.19
CA ASN A 175 -14.90 -12.35 16.46
C ASN A 175 -14.10 -13.59 16.07
N ARG A 176 -14.68 -14.78 16.21
CA ARG A 176 -14.07 -16.09 15.87
C ARG A 176 -13.62 -16.23 14.40
N TRP A 177 -14.04 -15.31 13.54
CA TRP A 177 -13.62 -15.15 12.13
C TRP A 177 -12.40 -14.23 11.94
N VAL A 178 -11.97 -13.58 13.01
CA VAL A 178 -10.97 -12.51 13.03
C VAL A 178 -9.88 -12.79 14.09
N GLU A 179 -10.19 -13.62 15.10
CA GLU A 179 -9.30 -14.05 16.19
C GLU A 179 -8.16 -15.00 15.75
N GLN A 180 -8.14 -15.47 14.50
CA GLN A 180 -7.02 -16.25 13.95
C GLN A 180 -5.93 -15.39 13.30
N TYR A 181 -6.01 -14.06 13.44
CA TYR A 181 -4.93 -13.13 13.15
C TYR A 181 -4.45 -12.43 14.42
#